data_AF-A0A350JML2-F1
#
_entry.id   AF-A0A350JML2-F1
#
_cell.length_a   1.000
_cell.length_b   1.000
_cell.length_c   1.000
_cell.angle_alpha   90.00
_cell.angle_beta   90.00
_cell.angle_gamma   90.00
#
_symmetry.space_group_name_H-M   'P 1'
#
loop_
_entity.id
_entity.type
_entity.pdbx_description
1 polymer ?
#
loop_
_entity_poly.entity_id
_entity_poly.type
_entity_poly.pdbx_seq_one_letter_code
_entity_poly.pdbx_strand_id
1 'polypeptide(L)'
;MENGNAFKVIAENLSSSNFYIQKATLNGKPFDQSFLKHADIMTGGTLTFEMGSEPSTTWAQHISPTSSIDSDYKIVPVPYFDAVAQTFTDQLKVELKSTEPGDKIFYSQNGNGPTEYTGPITLKKGAHFSAYAMRGAQKSHEVSDVQFKKIIGGRTIKLLSEYSNQYSAGGDNGLIDFLEGTENFRTGYWQGYYGTDFAAVVDLGEKSSISYISLGALQDIKSWIWYPKFVTISYSDDGVTFTNSIEIPNSFPSDEYGAFNRKFDIVHTKPINTRYVKIEAVGFGKCPDWHLGSGNDSWMFLDEITIN
;
A
#
# COMPACT_ATOMS: atom_id res chain seq x y z
N MET A 1 23.83 28.01 -6.34
CA MET A 1 22.51 27.39 -6.58
C MET A 1 22.50 26.79 -7.98
N GLU A 2 21.60 25.85 -8.30
CA GLU A 2 21.58 25.16 -9.61
C GLU A 2 21.35 26.11 -10.81
N ASN A 3 20.76 27.28 -10.57
CA ASN A 3 20.57 28.35 -11.56
C ASN A 3 21.80 29.26 -11.76
N GLY A 4 22.95 28.95 -11.16
CA GLY A 4 24.17 29.77 -11.27
C GLY A 4 24.22 31.02 -10.38
N ASN A 5 23.11 31.39 -9.73
CA ASN A 5 23.08 32.49 -8.76
C ASN A 5 23.76 32.10 -7.44
N ALA A 6 24.23 33.10 -6.70
CA ALA A 6 24.78 32.97 -5.35
C ALA A 6 23.98 33.79 -4.35
N PHE A 7 23.67 33.19 -3.20
CA PHE A 7 23.03 33.84 -2.06
C PHE A 7 23.99 33.76 -0.88
N LYS A 8 24.40 34.93 -0.36
CA LYS A 8 25.39 35.05 0.71
C LYS A 8 24.72 35.50 1.99
N VAL A 9 25.09 34.89 3.11
CA VAL A 9 24.69 35.33 4.44
C VAL A 9 25.93 35.87 5.14
N ILE A 10 25.83 37.08 5.69
CA ILE A 10 26.88 37.76 6.46
C ILE A 10 26.31 38.04 7.85
N ALA A 11 27.05 37.67 8.88
CA ALA A 11 26.72 38.00 10.27
C ALA A 11 27.80 38.92 10.83
N GLU A 12 27.53 40.22 10.85
CA GLU A 12 28.43 41.23 11.37
C GLU A 12 28.37 41.23 12.90
N ASN A 13 29.53 41.37 13.56
CA ASN A 13 29.67 41.36 15.01
C ASN A 13 29.27 40.05 15.72
N LEU A 14 29.19 38.93 14.98
CA LEU A 14 28.94 37.61 15.57
C LEU A 14 30.09 37.22 16.52
N SER A 15 29.75 36.88 17.76
CA SER A 15 30.70 36.39 18.76
C SER A 15 30.01 35.44 19.75
N SER A 16 30.76 34.87 20.70
CA SER A 16 30.19 34.07 21.78
C SER A 16 29.23 34.86 22.69
N SER A 17 29.38 36.19 22.74
CA SER A 17 28.46 37.08 23.46
C SER A 17 27.39 37.68 22.56
N ASN A 18 27.65 37.83 21.27
CA ASN A 18 26.78 38.54 20.33
C ASN A 18 26.16 37.55 19.32
N PHE A 19 25.06 36.90 19.73
CA PHE A 19 24.37 35.89 18.93
C PHE A 19 22.90 36.23 18.65
N TYR A 20 22.42 37.39 19.11
CA TYR A 20 21.07 37.88 18.79
C TYR A 20 21.09 38.83 17.59
N ILE A 21 20.22 38.59 16.61
CA ILE A 21 20.03 39.49 15.46
C ILE A 21 19.40 40.80 15.94
N GLN A 22 20.06 41.92 15.66
CA GLN A 22 19.60 43.26 15.99
C GLN A 22 18.89 43.94 14.82
N LYS A 23 19.41 43.73 13.61
CA LYS A 23 18.87 44.23 12.33
C LYS A 23 19.28 43.29 11.21
N ALA A 24 18.57 43.36 10.09
CA ALA A 24 18.99 42.71 8.86
C ALA A 24 18.82 43.63 7.65
N THR A 25 19.64 43.40 6.61
CA THR A 25 19.44 43.98 5.29
C THR A 25 19.50 42.90 4.22
N LEU A 26 18.63 42.99 3.22
CA LEU A 26 18.65 42.13 2.05
C LEU A 26 19.01 43.00 0.84
N ASN A 27 20.15 42.70 0.20
CA ASN A 27 20.70 43.49 -0.91
C ASN A 27 20.81 45.00 -0.56
N GLY A 28 21.23 45.30 0.67
CA GLY A 28 21.41 46.66 1.20
C GLY A 28 20.14 47.39 1.59
N LYS A 29 18.95 46.77 1.45
CA LYS A 29 17.67 47.35 1.89
C LYS A 29 17.29 46.82 3.27
N PRO A 30 16.68 47.63 4.16
CA PRO A 30 16.17 47.16 5.45
C PRO A 30 15.28 45.92 5.29
N PHE A 31 15.51 44.93 6.14
CA PHE A 31 14.81 43.65 6.09
C PHE A 31 14.33 43.29 7.49
N ASP A 32 13.05 43.55 7.77
CA ASP A 32 12.45 43.39 9.10
C ASP A 32 11.60 42.11 9.24
N GLN A 33 11.85 41.09 8.39
CA GLN A 33 11.13 39.81 8.41
C GLN A 33 11.98 38.71 9.06
N SER A 34 11.34 37.81 9.80
CA SER A 34 12.01 36.63 10.41
C SER A 34 12.16 35.43 9.47
N PHE A 35 11.71 35.56 8.22
CA PHE A 35 11.73 34.49 7.22
C PHE A 35 12.13 35.03 5.85
N LEU A 36 12.71 34.17 5.01
CA LEU A 36 12.99 34.45 3.60
C LEU A 36 11.99 33.69 2.73
N LYS A 37 11.54 34.30 1.62
CA LYS A 37 10.84 33.53 0.60
C LYS A 37 11.85 32.77 -0.24
N HIS A 38 11.44 31.62 -0.78
CA HIS A 38 12.26 30.88 -1.75
C HIS A 38 12.72 31.77 -2.92
N ALA A 39 11.85 32.67 -3.40
CA ALA A 39 12.19 33.63 -4.47
C ALA A 39 13.32 34.61 -4.08
N ASP A 40 13.39 35.03 -2.81
CA ASP A 40 14.45 35.94 -2.32
C ASP A 40 15.82 35.25 -2.34
N ILE A 41 15.84 33.93 -2.12
CA ILE A 41 17.05 33.11 -2.20
C ILE A 41 17.43 32.87 -3.66
N MET A 42 16.46 32.45 -4.49
CA MET A 42 16.71 32.04 -5.87
C MET A 42 17.16 33.19 -6.79
N THR A 43 16.76 34.42 -6.49
CA THR A 43 17.25 35.63 -7.18
C THR A 43 18.73 35.93 -6.87
N GLY A 44 19.29 35.29 -5.85
CA GLY A 44 20.65 35.57 -5.37
C GLY A 44 20.72 36.89 -4.60
N GLY A 45 21.90 37.18 -4.05
CA GLY A 45 22.13 38.41 -3.30
C GLY A 45 22.87 38.21 -1.99
N THR A 46 22.80 39.22 -1.12
CA THR A 46 23.44 39.21 0.19
C THR A 46 22.44 39.60 1.27
N LEU A 47 22.27 38.72 2.25
CA LEU A 47 21.60 38.98 3.52
C LEU A 47 22.65 39.28 4.58
N THR A 48 22.60 40.48 5.15
CA THR A 48 23.53 40.90 6.21
C THR A 48 22.77 41.09 7.51
N PHE A 49 23.20 40.41 8.55
CA PHE A 49 22.74 40.57 9.92
C PHE A 49 23.70 41.43 10.73
N GLU A 50 23.17 42.34 11.54
CA GLU A 50 23.89 43.03 12.60
C GLU A 50 23.62 42.28 13.91
N MET A 51 24.65 41.69 14.54
CA MET A 51 24.51 40.87 15.75
C MET A 51 24.78 41.68 17.03
N GLY A 52 24.15 41.29 18.14
CA GLY A 52 24.28 41.94 19.46
C GLY A 52 24.08 40.96 20.61
N SER A 53 24.33 41.42 21.85
CA SER A 53 24.37 40.57 23.05
C SER A 53 23.03 40.32 23.72
N GLU A 54 22.02 41.10 23.40
CA GLU A 54 20.68 41.01 23.98
C GLU A 54 19.63 40.74 22.89
N PRO A 55 18.51 40.06 23.20
CA PRO A 55 17.39 39.91 22.27
C PRO A 55 16.91 41.26 21.73
N SER A 56 16.74 41.37 20.41
CA SER A 56 16.19 42.58 19.81
C SER A 56 14.71 42.76 20.14
N THR A 57 14.35 43.94 20.64
CA THR A 57 12.96 44.34 20.87
C THR A 57 12.36 45.11 19.69
N THR A 58 13.09 45.25 18.59
CA THR A 58 12.69 46.12 17.46
C THR A 58 12.68 45.38 16.12
N TRP A 59 13.51 44.36 15.93
CA TRP A 59 13.58 43.63 14.67
C TRP A 59 12.62 42.43 14.67
N ALA A 60 11.94 42.21 13.55
CA ALA A 60 11.06 41.07 13.27
C ALA A 60 9.93 40.79 14.30
N GLN A 61 9.45 41.81 15.02
CA GLN A 61 8.43 41.70 16.09
C GLN A 61 7.06 41.17 15.64
N HIS A 62 6.65 41.36 14.37
CA HIS A 62 5.27 41.11 13.93
C HIS A 62 5.13 40.35 12.60
N ILE A 63 6.24 39.92 11.99
CA ILE A 63 6.24 39.28 10.67
C ILE A 63 6.88 37.90 10.79
N SER A 64 6.06 36.95 11.26
CA SER A 64 6.39 35.52 11.34
C SER A 64 5.77 34.79 10.14
N PRO A 65 6.41 33.71 9.65
CA PRO A 65 5.79 32.90 8.61
C PRO A 65 4.54 32.23 9.19
N THR A 66 3.40 32.38 8.53
CA THR A 66 2.18 31.66 8.87
C THR A 66 2.01 30.48 7.92
N SER A 67 1.89 29.27 8.47
CA SER A 67 1.45 28.11 7.69
C SER A 67 -0.07 28.12 7.63
N SER A 68 -0.62 28.48 6.47
CA SER A 68 -2.06 28.43 6.22
C SER A 68 -2.32 27.95 4.80
N ILE A 69 -3.40 27.18 4.62
CA ILE A 69 -4.00 27.01 3.30
C ILE A 69 -4.84 28.25 3.08
N ASP A 70 -4.55 28.97 2.00
CA ASP A 70 -5.34 30.14 1.62
C ASP A 70 -6.79 29.72 1.36
N SER A 71 -7.73 30.48 1.93
CA SER A 71 -9.17 30.21 1.88
C SER A 71 -9.73 30.15 0.46
N ASP A 72 -9.01 30.70 -0.52
CA ASP A 72 -9.39 30.66 -1.93
C ASP A 72 -8.97 29.34 -2.60
N TYR A 73 -7.98 28.63 -2.04
CA TYR A 73 -7.54 27.30 -2.48
C TYR A 73 -8.31 26.19 -1.78
N LYS A 74 -9.64 26.23 -1.91
CA LYS A 74 -10.51 25.15 -1.44
C LYS A 74 -10.32 23.92 -2.33
N ILE A 75 -9.55 22.96 -1.84
CA ILE A 75 -9.48 21.64 -2.45
C ILE A 75 -10.80 20.93 -2.14
N VAL A 76 -11.39 20.30 -3.15
CA VAL A 76 -12.48 19.34 -2.97
C VAL A 76 -11.83 17.97 -2.82
N PRO A 77 -11.90 17.34 -1.64
CA PRO A 77 -11.29 16.04 -1.41
C PRO A 77 -11.85 14.99 -2.38
N VAL A 78 -11.00 14.07 -2.80
CA VAL A 78 -11.42 12.92 -3.61
C VAL A 78 -12.25 11.99 -2.70
N PRO A 79 -13.46 11.57 -3.10
CA PRO A 79 -14.23 10.62 -2.31
C PRO A 79 -13.56 9.23 -2.36
N TYR A 80 -13.87 8.39 -1.39
CA TYR A 80 -13.39 7.02 -1.32
C TYR A 80 -14.54 6.03 -1.14
N PHE A 81 -14.31 4.80 -1.59
CA PHE A 81 -15.24 3.70 -1.41
C PHE A 81 -14.95 3.01 -0.07
N ASP A 82 -16.00 2.80 0.70
CA ASP A 82 -15.97 2.06 1.96
C ASP A 82 -16.80 0.79 1.82
N ALA A 83 -16.12 -0.35 1.92
CA ALA A 83 -16.70 -1.68 1.80
C ALA A 83 -15.85 -2.64 2.63
N VAL A 84 -16.49 -3.70 3.14
CA VAL A 84 -15.82 -4.70 4.00
C VAL A 84 -14.79 -5.56 3.24
N ALA A 85 -14.91 -5.66 1.92
CA ALA A 85 -14.00 -6.41 1.05
C ALA A 85 -14.15 -5.94 -0.41
N GLN A 86 -13.18 -6.29 -1.25
CA GLN A 86 -13.26 -6.08 -2.71
C GLN A 86 -13.97 -7.24 -3.43
N THR A 87 -14.08 -8.41 -2.82
CA THR A 87 -14.77 -9.56 -3.40
C THR A 87 -15.90 -10.06 -2.51
N PHE A 88 -16.91 -10.71 -3.12
CA PHE A 88 -18.10 -11.15 -2.40
C PHE A 88 -18.83 -12.30 -3.11
N THR A 89 -19.57 -13.10 -2.34
CA THR A 89 -20.30 -14.28 -2.83
C THR A 89 -21.78 -13.98 -3.10
N ASP A 90 -22.47 -13.39 -2.13
CA ASP A 90 -23.92 -13.16 -2.20
C ASP A 90 -24.22 -11.73 -2.62
N GLN A 91 -23.92 -10.80 -1.71
CA GLN A 91 -24.08 -9.37 -1.90
C GLN A 91 -23.02 -8.60 -1.11
N LEU A 92 -22.72 -7.39 -1.57
CA LEU A 92 -21.80 -6.47 -0.91
C LEU A 92 -22.44 -5.09 -0.78
N LYS A 93 -22.39 -4.51 0.42
CA LYS A 93 -22.76 -3.13 0.67
C LYS A 93 -21.52 -2.26 0.42
N VAL A 94 -21.66 -1.27 -0.45
CA VAL A 94 -20.62 -0.29 -0.77
C VAL A 94 -21.14 1.10 -0.45
N GLU A 95 -20.38 1.85 0.33
CA GLU A 95 -20.63 3.26 0.64
C GLU A 95 -19.59 4.15 -0.03
N LEU A 96 -19.97 5.36 -0.40
CA LEU A 96 -19.02 6.39 -0.80
C LEU A 96 -18.95 7.44 0.30
N LYS A 97 -17.73 7.83 0.68
CA LYS A 97 -17.46 8.77 1.76
C LYS A 97 -16.52 9.87 1.28
N SER A 98 -16.62 11.03 1.94
CA SER A 98 -15.71 12.17 1.77
C SER A 98 -15.28 12.64 3.15
N THR A 99 -14.09 13.22 3.26
CA THR A 99 -13.65 13.89 4.50
C THR A 99 -14.43 15.18 4.78
N GLU A 100 -15.17 15.68 3.78
CA GLU A 100 -15.97 16.89 3.86
C GLU A 100 -17.45 16.55 3.63
N PRO A 101 -18.28 16.44 4.70
CA PRO A 101 -19.66 15.97 4.61
C PRO A 101 -20.59 16.84 3.75
N GLY A 102 -20.22 18.09 3.48
CA GLY A 102 -21.01 19.03 2.68
C GLY A 102 -20.85 18.88 1.16
N ASP A 103 -19.86 18.11 0.71
CA ASP A 103 -19.60 17.92 -0.72
C ASP A 103 -20.53 16.85 -1.31
N LYS A 104 -21.07 17.10 -2.49
CA LYS A 104 -21.91 16.13 -3.22
C LYS A 104 -21.04 15.12 -3.93
N ILE A 105 -21.29 13.84 -3.75
CA ILE A 105 -20.55 12.78 -4.43
C ILE A 105 -21.34 12.32 -5.67
N PHE A 106 -20.65 12.16 -6.78
CA PHE A 106 -21.18 11.61 -8.02
C PHE A 106 -20.35 10.39 -8.42
N TYR A 107 -21.01 9.34 -8.92
CA TYR A 107 -20.34 8.11 -9.33
C TYR A 107 -20.84 7.60 -10.68
N SER A 108 -19.99 6.85 -11.37
CA SER A 108 -20.38 5.99 -12.47
C SER A 108 -20.29 4.52 -12.03
N GLN A 109 -21.19 3.68 -12.54
CA GLN A 109 -21.17 2.23 -12.31
C GLN A 109 -21.25 1.50 -13.64
N ASN A 110 -20.24 0.67 -13.93
CA ASN A 110 -20.11 -0.08 -15.18
C ASN A 110 -20.25 0.82 -16.42
N GLY A 111 -19.67 2.03 -16.37
CA GLY A 111 -19.76 3.04 -17.43
C GLY A 111 -21.07 3.84 -17.47
N ASN A 112 -22.06 3.56 -16.60
CA ASN A 112 -23.31 4.33 -16.54
C ASN A 112 -23.21 5.43 -15.47
N GLY A 113 -23.58 6.67 -15.81
CA GLY A 113 -23.54 7.82 -14.91
C GLY A 113 -23.13 9.12 -15.63
N PRO A 114 -22.78 10.19 -14.88
CA PRO A 114 -22.68 10.24 -13.41
C PRO A 114 -24.05 10.28 -12.71
N THR A 115 -24.16 9.61 -11.56
CA THR A 115 -25.33 9.62 -10.67
C THR A 115 -24.96 10.24 -9.33
N GLU A 116 -25.81 11.12 -8.78
CA GLU A 116 -25.61 11.67 -7.42
C GLU A 116 -25.76 10.55 -6.38
N TYR A 117 -24.77 10.38 -5.52
CA TYR A 117 -24.78 9.41 -4.43
C TYR A 117 -25.67 9.89 -3.30
N THR A 118 -26.73 9.14 -3.02
CA THR A 118 -27.73 9.46 -1.98
C THR A 118 -27.78 8.45 -0.84
N GLY A 119 -27.06 7.33 -0.96
CA GLY A 119 -27.02 6.29 0.06
C GLY A 119 -26.33 5.02 -0.43
N PRO A 120 -26.16 4.03 0.48
CA PRO A 120 -25.39 2.84 0.20
C PRO A 120 -25.87 2.03 -1.01
N ILE A 121 -24.93 1.49 -1.77
CA ILE A 121 -25.18 0.68 -2.95
C ILE A 121 -25.05 -0.79 -2.57
N THR A 122 -26.08 -1.59 -2.88
CA THR A 122 -26.01 -3.05 -2.70
C THR A 122 -25.67 -3.73 -4.02
N LEU A 123 -24.49 -4.33 -4.09
CA LEU A 123 -24.04 -5.11 -5.23
C LEU A 123 -24.51 -6.56 -5.10
N LYS A 124 -25.09 -7.10 -6.17
CA LYS A 124 -25.41 -8.54 -6.33
C LYS A 124 -24.63 -9.20 -7.47
N LYS A 125 -23.84 -8.41 -8.20
CA LYS A 125 -22.98 -8.77 -9.33
C LYS A 125 -21.73 -7.89 -9.25
N GLY A 126 -20.63 -8.36 -9.84
CA GLY A 126 -19.42 -7.57 -9.95
C GLY A 126 -19.70 -6.21 -10.59
N ALA A 127 -18.95 -5.21 -10.16
CA ALA A 127 -19.14 -3.83 -10.59
C ALA A 127 -17.82 -3.07 -10.63
N HIS A 128 -17.73 -2.17 -11.60
CA HIS A 128 -16.65 -1.21 -11.78
C HIS A 128 -17.18 0.18 -11.49
N PHE A 129 -16.40 1.00 -10.78
CA PHE A 129 -16.81 2.33 -10.39
C PHE A 129 -15.75 3.39 -10.70
N SER A 130 -16.25 4.60 -10.95
CA SER A 130 -15.51 5.84 -10.76
C SER A 130 -16.33 6.81 -9.92
N ALA A 131 -15.69 7.73 -9.20
CA ALA A 131 -16.39 8.73 -8.40
C ALA A 131 -15.60 10.03 -8.25
N TYR A 132 -16.32 11.12 -8.07
CA TYR A 132 -15.77 12.42 -7.74
C TYR A 132 -16.71 13.20 -6.82
N ALA A 133 -16.18 14.17 -6.10
CA ALA A 133 -16.95 15.08 -5.26
C ALA A 133 -17.07 16.46 -5.92
N MET A 134 -18.15 17.17 -5.59
CA MET A 134 -18.46 18.51 -6.06
C MET A 134 -18.74 19.43 -4.86
N ARG A 135 -18.07 20.59 -4.86
CA ARG A 135 -18.37 21.72 -3.98
C ARG A 135 -18.81 22.91 -4.82
N GLY A 136 -20.11 23.12 -4.92
CA GLY A 136 -20.66 24.08 -5.89
C GLY A 136 -20.25 23.70 -7.32
N ALA A 137 -19.43 24.54 -7.97
CA ALA A 137 -18.89 24.29 -9.31
C ALA A 137 -17.50 23.62 -9.31
N GLN A 138 -16.84 23.49 -8.16
CA GLN A 138 -15.51 22.88 -8.07
C GLN A 138 -15.63 21.35 -8.02
N LYS A 139 -14.85 20.66 -8.85
CA LYS A 139 -14.78 19.19 -8.94
C LYS A 139 -13.48 18.69 -8.30
N SER A 140 -13.54 17.61 -7.53
CA SER A 140 -12.34 16.88 -7.11
C SER A 140 -11.66 16.18 -8.30
N HIS A 141 -10.46 15.64 -8.08
CA HIS A 141 -9.98 14.56 -8.93
C HIS A 141 -10.94 13.37 -8.84
N GLU A 142 -10.96 12.55 -9.89
CA GLU A 142 -11.78 11.35 -9.95
C GLU A 142 -10.98 10.16 -9.42
N VAL A 143 -11.56 9.42 -8.49
CA VAL A 143 -11.12 8.06 -8.21
C VAL A 143 -11.70 7.17 -9.30
N SER A 144 -10.84 6.39 -9.96
CA SER A 144 -11.19 5.54 -11.09
C SER A 144 -10.75 4.10 -10.85
N ASP A 145 -11.31 3.20 -11.63
CA ASP A 145 -10.96 1.77 -11.66
C ASP A 145 -11.17 1.02 -10.34
N VAL A 146 -12.22 1.41 -9.59
CA VAL A 146 -12.58 0.69 -8.37
C VAL A 146 -13.41 -0.53 -8.73
N GLN A 147 -12.85 -1.72 -8.45
CA GLN A 147 -13.45 -3.00 -8.84
C GLN A 147 -13.96 -3.76 -7.62
N PHE A 148 -15.20 -4.20 -7.71
CA PHE A 148 -15.78 -5.20 -6.80
C PHE A 148 -16.11 -6.45 -7.57
N LYS A 149 -15.53 -7.59 -7.20
CA LYS A 149 -15.69 -8.86 -7.93
C LYS A 149 -16.68 -9.77 -7.22
N LYS A 150 -17.64 -10.30 -7.97
CA LYS A 150 -18.46 -11.40 -7.48
C LYS A 150 -17.70 -12.70 -7.72
N ILE A 151 -17.54 -13.49 -6.67
CA ILE A 151 -16.82 -14.77 -6.70
C ILE A 151 -17.79 -15.92 -6.40
N ILE A 152 -17.41 -17.13 -6.81
CA ILE A 152 -18.17 -18.34 -6.46
C ILE A 152 -17.94 -18.62 -4.98
N GLY A 153 -19.01 -18.66 -4.20
CA GLY A 153 -18.97 -19.05 -2.79
C GLY A 153 -18.92 -20.56 -2.58
N GLY A 154 -18.89 -20.99 -1.32
CA GLY A 154 -18.90 -22.41 -0.95
C GLY A 154 -17.54 -22.96 -0.54
N ARG A 155 -16.45 -22.31 -0.94
CA ARG A 155 -15.11 -22.61 -0.43
C ARG A 155 -14.80 -21.84 0.86
N THR A 156 -14.08 -22.48 1.77
CA THR A 156 -13.53 -21.86 2.99
C THR A 156 -12.07 -22.24 3.16
N ILE A 157 -11.32 -21.44 3.91
CA ILE A 157 -9.93 -21.73 4.24
C ILE A 157 -9.74 -21.73 5.75
N LYS A 158 -8.98 -22.70 6.24
CA LYS A 158 -8.45 -22.73 7.61
C LYS A 158 -6.94 -22.55 7.53
N LEU A 159 -6.47 -21.39 7.97
CA LEU A 159 -5.05 -21.13 8.14
C LEU A 159 -4.54 -21.90 9.37
N LEU A 160 -3.45 -22.63 9.20
CA LEU A 160 -2.76 -23.36 10.26
C LEU A 160 -1.49 -22.62 10.71
N SER A 161 -1.03 -21.65 9.92
CA SER A 161 0.04 -20.71 10.25
C SER A 161 -0.53 -19.31 10.51
N GLU A 162 0.13 -18.54 11.37
CA GLU A 162 -0.22 -17.15 11.66
C GLU A 162 0.49 -16.20 10.70
N TYR A 163 -0.26 -15.35 10.02
CA TYR A 163 0.27 -14.27 9.18
C TYR A 163 0.52 -13.00 10.01
N SER A 164 1.39 -12.14 9.52
CA SER A 164 1.63 -10.83 10.13
C SER A 164 0.45 -9.89 9.90
N ASN A 165 0.01 -9.21 10.97
CA ASN A 165 -1.00 -8.15 10.88
C ASN A 165 -0.57 -6.99 9.95
N GLN A 166 0.73 -6.81 9.71
CA GLN A 166 1.24 -5.81 8.76
C GLN A 166 0.90 -6.16 7.30
N TYR A 167 0.74 -7.45 6.99
CA TYR A 167 0.55 -7.99 5.64
C TYR A 167 -0.51 -9.10 5.70
N SER A 168 -1.77 -8.73 5.91
CA SER A 168 -2.87 -9.68 6.17
C SER A 168 -3.59 -10.18 4.92
N ALA A 169 -3.37 -9.56 3.76
CA ALA A 169 -4.19 -9.75 2.55
C ALA A 169 -5.71 -9.56 2.77
N GLY A 170 -6.11 -8.68 3.70
CA GLY A 170 -7.53 -8.54 4.06
C GLY A 170 -8.05 -9.61 5.03
N GLY A 171 -7.16 -10.43 5.61
CA GLY A 171 -7.45 -11.36 6.69
C GLY A 171 -7.48 -12.82 6.24
N ASP A 172 -8.20 -13.67 6.99
CA ASP A 172 -8.12 -15.13 6.86
C ASP A 172 -8.49 -15.65 5.46
N ASN A 173 -9.38 -14.94 4.75
CA ASN A 173 -9.82 -15.32 3.41
C ASN A 173 -8.96 -14.74 2.28
N GLY A 174 -7.90 -13.98 2.59
CA GLY A 174 -7.08 -13.27 1.59
C GLY A 174 -6.36 -14.17 0.57
N LEU A 175 -6.25 -15.47 0.85
CA LEU A 175 -5.70 -16.44 -0.09
C LEU A 175 -6.76 -17.17 -0.93
N ILE A 176 -8.05 -16.84 -0.78
CA ILE A 176 -9.14 -17.44 -1.57
C ILE A 176 -10.15 -16.38 -2.03
N ASP A 177 -9.75 -15.12 -2.05
CA ASP A 177 -10.61 -13.98 -2.36
C ASP A 177 -10.60 -13.61 -3.86
N PHE A 178 -9.81 -14.30 -4.68
CA PHE A 178 -9.58 -14.03 -6.11
C PHE A 178 -8.86 -12.70 -6.41
N LEU A 179 -8.11 -12.17 -5.44
CA LEU A 179 -7.21 -11.03 -5.61
C LEU A 179 -5.77 -11.53 -5.72
N GLU A 180 -5.19 -11.32 -6.90
CA GLU A 180 -3.80 -11.68 -7.15
C GLU A 180 -2.88 -10.48 -6.85
N GLY A 181 -1.78 -10.78 -6.18
CA GLY A 181 -0.72 -9.84 -5.88
C GLY A 181 0.01 -9.37 -7.14
N THR A 182 0.54 -8.14 -7.08
CA THR A 182 1.45 -7.59 -8.10
C THR A 182 2.89 -7.63 -7.60
N GLU A 183 3.86 -7.32 -8.46
CA GLU A 183 5.27 -7.14 -8.05
C GLU A 183 5.44 -6.08 -6.95
N ASN A 184 4.48 -5.16 -6.78
CA ASN A 184 4.43 -4.30 -5.61
C ASN A 184 3.68 -4.99 -4.46
N PHE A 185 4.42 -5.40 -3.43
CA PHE A 185 3.85 -6.03 -2.25
C PHE A 185 2.96 -5.12 -1.39
N ARG A 186 2.98 -3.81 -1.62
CA ARG A 186 2.22 -2.82 -0.84
C ARG A 186 0.78 -2.64 -1.32
N THR A 187 0.32 -3.41 -2.30
CA THR A 187 -1.08 -3.37 -2.76
C THR A 187 -2.06 -3.85 -1.70
N GLY A 188 -1.59 -4.60 -0.70
CA GLY A 188 -2.44 -5.22 0.32
C GLY A 188 -3.05 -6.55 -0.10
N TYR A 189 -2.61 -7.14 -1.23
CA TYR A 189 -3.06 -8.46 -1.72
C TYR A 189 -2.11 -9.61 -1.34
N TRP A 190 -1.08 -9.31 -0.55
CA TRP A 190 -0.09 -10.31 -0.14
C TRP A 190 -0.24 -10.61 1.35
N GLN A 191 -0.30 -11.89 1.68
CA GLN A 191 -0.30 -12.38 3.05
C GLN A 191 1.13 -12.75 3.44
N GLY A 192 1.67 -12.08 4.46
CA GLY A 192 3.07 -12.16 4.83
C GLY A 192 3.32 -13.02 6.06
N TYR A 193 4.30 -13.91 5.97
CA TYR A 193 4.75 -14.81 7.02
C TYR A 193 6.23 -14.52 7.33
N TYR A 194 6.57 -14.28 8.60
CA TYR A 194 7.94 -13.93 9.01
C TYR A 194 8.57 -15.06 9.83
N GLY A 195 9.66 -15.64 9.32
CA GLY A 195 10.40 -16.69 10.04
C GLY A 195 9.61 -17.97 10.33
N THR A 196 8.50 -18.20 9.62
CA THR A 196 7.64 -19.37 9.79
C THR A 196 7.28 -19.98 8.44
N ASP A 197 7.00 -21.28 8.47
CA ASP A 197 6.40 -22.00 7.36
C ASP A 197 4.89 -21.69 7.29
N PHE A 198 4.31 -21.93 6.11
CA PHE A 198 2.89 -21.76 5.84
C PHE A 198 2.19 -23.11 5.75
N ALA A 199 1.00 -23.21 6.32
CA ALA A 199 0.09 -24.31 6.09
C ALA A 199 -1.36 -23.82 6.12
N ALA A 200 -2.18 -24.32 5.20
CA ALA A 200 -3.61 -24.07 5.17
C ALA A 200 -4.39 -25.26 4.61
N VAL A 201 -5.66 -25.37 5.00
CA VAL A 201 -6.61 -26.33 4.44
C VAL A 201 -7.74 -25.57 3.78
N VAL A 202 -7.96 -25.80 2.50
CA VAL A 202 -9.13 -25.30 1.76
C VAL A 202 -10.18 -26.40 1.72
N ASP A 203 -11.38 -26.11 2.25
CA ASP A 203 -12.59 -26.91 2.05
C ASP A 203 -13.32 -26.37 0.81
N LEU A 204 -13.51 -27.21 -0.21
CA LEU A 204 -14.24 -26.86 -1.43
C LEU A 204 -15.76 -26.81 -1.20
N GLY A 205 -16.24 -27.16 -0.01
CA GLY A 205 -17.64 -27.21 0.37
C GLY A 205 -18.30 -28.54 -0.03
N GLU A 206 -17.97 -29.05 -1.20
CA GLU A 206 -18.39 -30.35 -1.70
C GLU A 206 -17.27 -31.09 -2.44
N LYS A 207 -17.46 -32.40 -2.61
CA LYS A 207 -16.51 -33.23 -3.35
C LYS A 207 -16.53 -32.83 -4.82
N SER A 208 -15.38 -32.36 -5.30
CA SER A 208 -15.23 -31.71 -6.60
C SER A 208 -14.09 -32.34 -7.40
N SER A 209 -14.26 -32.38 -8.72
CA SER A 209 -13.24 -32.85 -9.65
C SER A 209 -12.31 -31.70 -10.03
N ILE A 210 -11.07 -31.74 -9.56
CA ILE A 210 -10.07 -30.68 -9.76
C ILE A 210 -8.91 -31.17 -10.63
N SER A 211 -8.35 -30.28 -11.43
CA SER A 211 -7.28 -30.54 -12.40
C SER A 211 -6.13 -29.55 -12.31
N TYR A 212 -6.31 -28.40 -11.66
CA TYR A 212 -5.30 -27.38 -11.51
C TYR A 212 -5.30 -26.81 -10.10
N ILE A 213 -4.12 -26.69 -9.50
CA ILE A 213 -3.94 -26.05 -8.21
C ILE A 213 -2.70 -25.18 -8.27
N SER A 214 -2.77 -23.98 -7.71
CA SER A 214 -1.60 -23.15 -7.51
C SER A 214 -1.65 -22.34 -6.23
N LEU A 215 -0.47 -22.00 -5.72
CA LEU A 215 -0.24 -20.98 -4.71
C LEU A 215 0.65 -19.90 -5.34
N GLY A 216 0.20 -18.65 -5.31
CA GLY A 216 1.02 -17.54 -5.76
C GLY A 216 2.00 -17.08 -4.67
N ALA A 217 3.18 -16.62 -5.09
CA ALA A 217 4.23 -16.16 -4.21
C ALA A 217 5.01 -15.00 -4.85
N LEU A 218 5.65 -14.19 -4.00
CA LEU A 218 6.54 -13.09 -4.38
C LEU A 218 7.98 -13.36 -3.95
N GLN A 219 8.94 -12.96 -4.78
CA GLN A 219 10.34 -12.74 -4.38
C GLN A 219 10.70 -11.28 -4.61
N ASP A 220 11.13 -10.60 -3.55
CA ASP A 220 11.79 -9.29 -3.57
C ASP A 220 12.86 -9.31 -2.47
N ILE A 221 14.04 -9.83 -2.82
CA ILE A 221 15.10 -10.10 -1.86
C ILE A 221 15.60 -8.81 -1.20
N LYS A 222 15.56 -7.66 -1.89
CA LYS A 222 15.91 -6.36 -1.30
C LYS A 222 15.00 -6.01 -0.12
N SER A 223 13.76 -6.45 -0.17
CA SER A 223 12.74 -6.32 0.89
C SER A 223 12.69 -7.54 1.82
N TRP A 224 13.65 -8.44 1.70
CA TRP A 224 13.83 -9.67 2.48
C TRP A 224 12.74 -10.71 2.24
N ILE A 225 12.06 -10.64 1.09
CA ILE A 225 10.98 -11.52 0.69
C ILE A 225 11.57 -12.59 -0.24
N TRP A 226 11.55 -13.84 0.19
CA TRP A 226 11.94 -14.98 -0.63
C TRP A 226 10.75 -15.86 -0.95
N TYR A 227 10.83 -16.52 -2.11
CA TYR A 227 9.99 -17.66 -2.40
C TYR A 227 10.19 -18.78 -1.37
N PRO A 228 9.15 -19.62 -1.14
CA PRO A 228 9.35 -20.86 -0.42
C PRO A 228 10.40 -21.74 -1.09
N LYS A 229 11.03 -22.63 -0.32
CA LYS A 229 11.93 -23.67 -0.86
C LYS A 229 11.18 -24.67 -1.72
N PHE A 230 9.98 -25.02 -1.29
CA PHE A 230 9.04 -25.86 -2.02
C PHE A 230 7.63 -25.68 -1.45
N VAL A 231 6.63 -26.07 -2.24
CA VAL A 231 5.23 -26.14 -1.85
C VAL A 231 4.78 -27.60 -1.92
N THR A 232 4.09 -28.08 -0.90
CA THR A 232 3.46 -29.41 -0.89
C THR A 232 1.96 -29.28 -0.97
N ILE A 233 1.34 -30.05 -1.87
CA ILE A 233 -0.12 -30.14 -2.02
C ILE A 233 -0.56 -31.56 -1.71
N SER A 234 -1.58 -31.72 -0.86
CA SER A 234 -2.18 -33.01 -0.52
C SER A 234 -3.71 -32.92 -0.43
N TYR A 235 -4.38 -34.07 -0.46
CA TYR A 235 -5.82 -34.17 -0.67
C TYR A 235 -6.51 -35.00 0.40
N SER A 236 -7.76 -34.66 0.71
CA SER A 236 -8.57 -35.39 1.68
C SER A 236 -10.06 -35.33 1.36
N ASP A 237 -10.76 -36.41 1.66
CA ASP A 237 -12.23 -36.47 1.62
C ASP A 237 -12.87 -36.15 2.99
N ASP A 238 -12.12 -36.34 4.09
CA ASP A 238 -12.62 -36.22 5.48
C ASP A 238 -12.10 -34.97 6.22
N GLY A 239 -11.13 -34.25 5.64
CA GLY A 239 -10.48 -33.08 6.23
C GLY A 239 -9.49 -33.41 7.35
N VAL A 240 -9.23 -34.70 7.59
CA VAL A 240 -8.36 -35.20 8.67
C VAL A 240 -7.16 -35.94 8.10
N THR A 241 -7.41 -36.91 7.21
CA THR A 241 -6.36 -37.73 6.60
C THR A 241 -6.03 -37.21 5.22
N PHE A 242 -4.82 -36.67 5.06
CA PHE A 242 -4.33 -36.14 3.78
C PHE A 242 -3.39 -37.14 3.10
N THR A 243 -3.58 -37.33 1.80
CA THR A 243 -2.84 -38.31 0.98
C THR A 243 -2.45 -37.71 -0.38
N ASN A 244 -1.71 -38.48 -1.19
CA ASN A 244 -1.24 -38.08 -2.53
C ASN A 244 -0.46 -36.76 -2.52
N SER A 245 0.48 -36.63 -1.57
CA SER A 245 1.33 -35.44 -1.44
C SER A 245 2.23 -35.27 -2.65
N ILE A 246 2.19 -34.08 -3.25
CA ILE A 246 3.03 -33.68 -4.38
C ILE A 246 3.85 -32.47 -3.95
N GLU A 247 5.16 -32.56 -4.10
CA GLU A 247 6.10 -31.47 -3.82
C GLU A 247 6.44 -30.72 -5.11
N ILE A 248 6.38 -29.39 -5.05
CA ILE A 248 6.71 -28.45 -6.12
C ILE A 248 7.96 -27.69 -5.69
N PRO A 249 9.16 -28.07 -6.18
CA PRO A 249 10.40 -27.43 -5.76
C PRO A 249 10.54 -26.03 -6.36
N ASN A 250 11.17 -25.13 -5.61
CA ASN A 250 11.58 -23.83 -6.15
C ASN A 250 12.86 -23.97 -6.98
N SER A 251 12.75 -23.61 -8.25
CA SER A 251 13.87 -23.60 -9.20
C SER A 251 14.41 -22.19 -9.49
N PHE A 252 13.87 -21.15 -8.86
CA PHE A 252 14.25 -19.77 -9.12
C PHE A 252 15.52 -19.39 -8.33
N PRO A 253 16.44 -18.60 -8.91
CA PRO A 253 17.65 -18.19 -8.20
C PRO A 253 17.33 -17.39 -6.93
N SER A 254 17.97 -17.76 -5.82
CA SER A 254 17.76 -17.11 -4.52
C SER A 254 18.47 -15.75 -4.38
N ASP A 255 19.34 -15.42 -5.32
CA ASP A 255 20.18 -14.20 -5.37
C ASP A 255 19.75 -13.21 -6.47
N GLU A 256 18.63 -13.49 -7.15
CA GLU A 256 18.09 -12.60 -8.17
C GLU A 256 17.41 -11.37 -7.54
N TYR A 257 17.98 -10.19 -7.83
CA TYR A 257 17.44 -8.90 -7.38
C TYR A 257 16.35 -8.40 -8.33
N GLY A 258 15.21 -8.05 -7.76
CA GLY A 258 14.03 -7.58 -8.48
C GLY A 258 12.78 -7.96 -7.71
N ALA A 259 11.62 -7.66 -8.26
CA ALA A 259 10.34 -8.11 -7.73
C ALA A 259 9.72 -9.07 -8.74
N PHE A 260 9.45 -10.30 -8.32
CA PHE A 260 9.03 -11.37 -9.22
C PHE A 260 7.84 -12.12 -8.63
N ASN A 261 6.77 -12.24 -9.41
CA ASN A 261 5.62 -13.07 -9.06
C ASN A 261 5.75 -14.44 -9.72
N ARG A 262 5.45 -15.50 -8.97
CA ARG A 262 5.42 -16.86 -9.50
C ARG A 262 4.30 -17.66 -8.86
N LYS A 263 3.72 -18.57 -9.64
CA LYS A 263 2.81 -19.60 -9.15
C LYS A 263 3.58 -20.91 -8.95
N PHE A 264 3.40 -21.50 -7.77
CA PHE A 264 3.77 -22.88 -7.49
C PHE A 264 2.56 -23.74 -7.82
N ASP A 265 2.58 -24.37 -8.99
CA ASP A 265 1.40 -24.99 -9.58
C ASP A 265 1.59 -26.46 -9.98
N ILE A 266 0.47 -27.17 -10.04
CA ILE A 266 0.37 -28.51 -10.60
C ILE A 266 -0.85 -28.61 -11.52
N VAL A 267 -0.65 -29.29 -12.64
CA VAL A 267 -1.71 -29.69 -13.57
C VAL A 267 -1.82 -31.21 -13.52
N HIS A 268 -2.99 -31.71 -13.13
CA HIS A 268 -3.28 -33.14 -13.14
C HIS A 268 -3.74 -33.58 -14.51
N THR A 269 -3.02 -34.54 -15.09
CA THR A 269 -3.42 -35.18 -16.36
C THR A 269 -4.71 -35.99 -16.23
N LYS A 270 -5.05 -36.41 -15.01
CA LYS A 270 -6.34 -37.03 -14.65
C LYS A 270 -6.92 -36.28 -13.45
N PRO A 271 -8.15 -35.75 -13.52
CA PRO A 271 -8.73 -34.99 -12.42
C PRO A 271 -8.75 -35.79 -11.11
N ILE A 272 -8.46 -35.10 -10.01
CA ILE A 272 -8.57 -35.63 -8.65
C ILE A 272 -9.94 -35.25 -8.11
N ASN A 273 -10.68 -36.24 -7.61
CA ASN A 273 -11.97 -35.99 -6.98
C ASN A 273 -11.79 -35.93 -5.45
N THR A 274 -11.90 -34.75 -4.86
CA THR A 274 -11.58 -34.47 -3.45
C THR A 274 -12.49 -33.38 -2.90
N ARG A 275 -12.60 -33.25 -1.57
CA ARG A 275 -13.27 -32.10 -0.93
C ARG A 275 -12.29 -31.11 -0.31
N TYR A 276 -11.21 -31.62 0.28
CA TYR A 276 -10.22 -30.80 0.97
C TYR A 276 -8.90 -30.84 0.23
N VAL A 277 -8.22 -29.69 0.21
CA VAL A 277 -6.87 -29.54 -0.30
C VAL A 277 -6.03 -28.87 0.79
N LYS A 278 -4.93 -29.51 1.17
CA LYS A 278 -3.96 -28.93 2.10
C LYS A 278 -2.75 -28.44 1.32
N ILE A 279 -2.35 -27.20 1.58
CA ILE A 279 -1.21 -26.53 0.96
C ILE A 279 -0.24 -26.18 2.08
N GLU A 280 1.02 -26.56 1.91
CA GLU A 280 2.11 -26.30 2.84
C GLU A 280 3.28 -25.68 2.07
N ALA A 281 3.91 -24.64 2.60
CA ALA A 281 5.06 -24.00 1.98
C ALA A 281 6.16 -23.79 3.01
N VAL A 282 7.36 -24.29 2.70
CA VAL A 282 8.53 -24.16 3.59
C VAL A 282 9.25 -22.87 3.27
N GLY A 283 9.37 -21.99 4.26
CA GLY A 283 10.01 -20.70 4.12
C GLY A 283 11.50 -20.82 3.78
N PHE A 284 12.05 -19.75 3.22
CA PHE A 284 13.48 -19.69 2.90
C PHE A 284 14.35 -19.82 4.17
N GLY A 285 13.90 -19.23 5.27
CA GLY A 285 14.53 -19.31 6.59
C GLY A 285 15.27 -18.03 6.92
N LYS A 286 16.56 -18.11 7.21
CA LYS A 286 17.39 -16.93 7.48
C LYS A 286 17.91 -16.31 6.19
N CYS A 287 18.00 -14.99 6.16
CA CYS A 287 18.67 -14.24 5.11
C CYS A 287 20.14 -14.70 5.00
N PRO A 288 20.66 -14.97 3.78
CA PRO A 288 22.02 -15.47 3.60
C PRO A 288 23.10 -14.45 3.98
N ASP A 289 24.33 -14.93 4.17
CA ASP A 289 25.48 -14.10 4.59
C ASP A 289 25.79 -12.93 3.65
N TRP A 290 25.54 -13.12 2.35
CA TRP A 290 25.76 -12.09 1.33
C TRP A 290 24.69 -10.99 1.32
N HIS A 291 23.56 -11.21 2.00
CA HIS A 291 22.42 -10.33 1.94
C HIS A 291 22.48 -9.23 3.03
N LEU A 292 21.92 -8.05 2.73
CA LEU A 292 21.87 -6.91 3.68
C LEU A 292 21.14 -7.25 4.99
N GLY A 293 20.24 -8.22 4.95
CA GLY A 293 19.49 -8.73 6.10
C GLY A 293 20.10 -9.94 6.81
N SER A 294 21.34 -10.31 6.48
CA SER A 294 22.02 -11.51 6.98
C SER A 294 21.75 -11.83 8.46
N GLY A 295 21.45 -13.10 8.74
CA GLY A 295 21.20 -13.63 10.09
C GLY A 295 19.77 -13.44 10.62
N ASN A 296 19.00 -12.50 10.05
CA ASN A 296 17.58 -12.31 10.37
C ASN A 296 16.71 -13.29 9.58
N ASP A 297 15.50 -13.51 10.06
CA ASP A 297 14.53 -14.32 9.33
C ASP A 297 14.02 -13.59 8.08
N SER A 298 13.66 -14.35 7.05
CA SER A 298 13.08 -13.85 5.80
C SER A 298 11.56 -13.78 5.89
N TRP A 299 10.99 -12.93 5.06
CA TRP A 299 9.57 -12.96 4.75
C TRP A 299 9.25 -13.99 3.66
N MET A 300 8.08 -14.61 3.77
CA MET A 300 7.41 -15.34 2.70
C MET A 300 6.07 -14.65 2.43
N PHE A 301 5.87 -14.18 1.21
CA PHE A 301 4.64 -13.50 0.78
C PHE A 301 3.89 -14.39 -0.17
N LEU A 302 2.64 -14.68 0.18
CA LEU A 302 1.75 -15.57 -0.55
C LEU A 302 0.49 -14.83 -0.96
N ASP A 303 -0.04 -15.14 -2.12
CA ASP A 303 -1.34 -14.71 -2.62
C ASP A 303 -2.12 -15.93 -3.16
N GLU A 304 -3.34 -15.66 -3.63
CA GLU A 304 -4.35 -16.57 -4.17
C GLU A 304 -3.97 -18.07 -4.32
N ILE A 305 -4.72 -18.91 -3.61
CA ILE A 305 -4.84 -20.35 -3.83
C ILE A 305 -5.93 -20.58 -4.88
N THR A 306 -5.49 -20.88 -6.11
CA THR A 306 -6.40 -21.22 -7.21
C THR A 306 -6.62 -22.73 -7.25
N ILE A 307 -7.88 -23.17 -7.35
CA ILE A 307 -8.26 -24.58 -7.50
C ILE A 307 -9.36 -24.67 -8.56
N ASN A 308 -9.10 -25.39 -9.67
CA ASN A 308 -10.02 -25.58 -10.80
C ASN A 308 -9.99 -27.01 -11.34
#